data_AF-A0A3A0D0C4-F1
#
_entry.id   AF-A0A3A0D0C4-F1
#
_cell.length_a   1.000
_cell.length_b   1.000
_cell.length_c   1.000
_cell.angle_alpha   90.00
_cell.angle_beta   90.00
_cell.angle_gamma   90.00
#
_symmetry.space_group_name_H-M   'P 1'
#
loop_
_entity.id
_entity.type
_entity.pdbx_description
1 polymer ?
#
loop_
_entity_poly.entity_id
_entity_poly.type
_entity_poly.pdbx_seq_one_letter_code
_entity_poly.pdbx_strand_id
1 'polypeptide(L)' 'MTYRMTDHAGGGDKNRVFNDTILLKPGEYELFFTTDDSHSFNDWNTSPPHDPGHYGITLYRVE' A
#
# COMPACT_ATOMS: atom_id res chain seq x y z
N MET A 1 -2.66 -5.97 8.02
CA MET A 1 -2.58 -4.58 8.53
C MET A 1 -3.69 -4.34 9.54
N THR A 2 -3.48 -3.45 10.50
CA THR A 2 -4.58 -2.93 11.34
C THR A 2 -4.70 -1.43 11.14
N TYR A 3 -5.89 -0.88 11.38
CA TYR A 3 -6.13 0.56 11.25
C TYR A 3 -5.17 1.40 12.11
N ARG A 4 -4.72 0.85 13.25
CA ARG A 4 -3.75 1.50 14.16
C ARG A 4 -2.31 1.54 13.65
N MET A 5 -1.97 0.72 12.66
CA MET A 5 -0.61 0.62 12.08
C MET A 5 -0.55 1.26 10.69
N THR A 6 -1.49 2.13 10.35
CA THR A 6 -1.54 2.77 9.04
C THR A 6 -1.90 4.23 9.22
N ASP A 7 -1.58 5.05 8.24
CA ASP A 7 -2.00 6.45 8.17
C ASP A 7 -3.03 6.67 7.06
N HIS A 8 -3.76 7.77 7.15
CA HIS A 8 -4.65 8.20 6.07
C HIS A 8 -3.83 8.60 4.84
N ALA A 9 -4.12 8.00 3.69
CA ALA A 9 -3.33 8.16 2.47
C ALA A 9 -3.87 9.22 1.49
N GLY A 10 -4.87 10.02 1.91
CA GLY A 10 -5.49 11.06 1.07
C GLY A 10 -6.70 10.56 0.30
N GLY A 11 -7.48 11.47 -0.27
CA GLY A 11 -8.71 11.10 -0.97
C GLY A 11 -9.80 10.63 0.01
N GLY A 12 -10.45 9.51 -0.29
CA GLY A 12 -11.48 8.95 0.59
C GLY A 12 -10.93 8.30 1.86
N ASP A 13 -11.73 8.31 2.93
CA ASP A 13 -11.36 7.86 4.29
C ASP A 13 -10.80 6.42 4.39
N LYS A 14 -11.07 5.59 3.37
CA LYS A 14 -10.60 4.20 3.29
C LYS A 14 -9.19 4.05 2.70
N ASN A 15 -8.62 5.12 2.15
CA ASN A 15 -7.25 5.09 1.64
C ASN A 15 -6.28 5.07 2.82
N ARG A 16 -5.52 3.99 2.92
CA ARG A 16 -4.56 3.75 4.01
C ARG A 16 -3.17 3.48 3.44
N VAL A 17 -2.15 3.95 4.15
CA VAL A 17 -0.74 3.69 3.83
C VAL A 17 -0.03 3.09 5.02
N PHE A 18 0.89 2.17 4.75
CA PHE A 18 1.92 1.71 5.67
C PHE A 18 3.25 1.83 4.96
N ASN A 19 4.22 2.44 5.62
CA ASN A 19 5.57 2.58 5.12
C ASN A 19 6.52 2.28 6.26
N ASP A 20 7.25 1.18 6.16
CA ASP A 20 8.19 0.74 7.19
C ASP A 20 9.31 -0.09 6.56
N THR A 21 10.39 -0.24 7.29
CA THR A 21 11.53 -1.07 6.92
C THR A 21 11.43 -2.44 7.58
N ILE A 22 11.61 -3.48 6.78
CA ILE A 22 11.70 -4.86 7.29
C ILE A 22 13.11 -5.42 7.07
N LEU A 23 13.57 -6.23 8.01
CA LEU A 23 14.81 -6.99 7.87
C LEU A 23 14.51 -8.33 7.22
N LEU A 24 15.01 -8.54 6.00
CA LEU A 24 14.98 -9.84 5.32
C LEU A 24 16.34 -10.52 5.48
N LYS A 25 16.34 -11.76 5.96
CA LYS A 25 17.54 -12.61 5.95
C LYS A 25 17.81 -13.06 4.50
N PRO A 26 19.02 -13.54 4.16
CA PRO A 26 19.26 -14.11 2.84
C PRO A 26 18.27 -15.25 2.54
N GLY A 27 17.59 -15.17 1.40
CA GLY A 27 16.56 -16.12 0.99
C GLY A 27 15.77 -15.64 -0.21
N GLU A 28 14.87 -16.49 -0.69
CA GLU A 28 13.89 -16.17 -1.74
C GLU A 28 12.55 -15.82 -1.09
N TYR A 29 11.96 -14.71 -1.52
CA TYR A 29 10.72 -14.19 -0.99
C TYR A 29 9.78 -13.85 -2.13
N GLU A 30 8.49 -14.12 -1.93
CA GLU A 30 7.44 -13.75 -2.86
C GLU A 30 6.60 -12.62 -2.25
N LEU A 31 6.41 -11.55 -3.02
CA LEU A 31 5.69 -10.36 -2.59
C LEU A 31 4.31 -10.35 -3.26
N PHE A 32 3.26 -10.32 -2.43
CA PHE A 32 1.88 -10.32 -2.91
C PHE A 32 1.10 -9.14 -2.34
N PHE A 33 0.19 -8.64 -3.17
CA PHE A 33 -0.79 -7.63 -2.79
C PHE A 33 -2.16 -8.07 -3.29
N THR A 34 -3.19 -7.79 -2.50
CA THR A 34 -4.58 -8.01 -2.87
C THR A 34 -5.39 -6.81 -2.40
N THR A 35 -6.13 -6.23 -3.33
CA THR A 35 -7.13 -5.20 -3.04
C THR A 35 -8.51 -5.77 -3.34
N ASP A 36 -9.53 -5.15 -2.76
CA ASP A 36 -10.90 -5.42 -3.19
C ASP A 36 -11.24 -4.65 -4.48
N ASP A 37 -12.32 -5.09 -5.12
CA ASP A 37 -12.92 -4.48 -6.32
C ASP A 37 -13.24 -2.99 -6.11
N SER A 38 -13.54 -2.58 -4.89
CA SER A 38 -14.06 -1.24 -4.65
C SER A 38 -13.02 -0.14 -4.85
N HIS A 39 -11.72 -0.46 -4.85
CA HIS A 39 -10.60 0.49 -4.97
C HIS A 39 -9.40 -0.19 -5.62
N SER A 40 -9.46 -0.40 -6.94
CA SER A 40 -8.34 -0.92 -7.71
C SER A 40 -7.50 0.22 -8.29
N PHE A 41 -6.21 -0.04 -8.53
CA PHE A 41 -5.36 0.93 -9.22
C PHE A 41 -6.00 1.35 -10.55
N ASN A 42 -6.09 2.66 -10.77
CA ASN A 42 -6.78 3.31 -11.91
C ASN A 42 -8.29 3.07 -12.02
N ASP A 43 -8.95 2.44 -11.04
CA ASP A 43 -10.40 2.31 -10.97
C ASP A 43 -10.90 2.67 -9.57
N TRP A 44 -10.96 3.98 -9.33
CA TRP A 44 -11.27 4.56 -8.02
C TRP A 44 -12.75 4.88 -7.91
N ASN A 45 -13.44 4.27 -6.96
CA ASN A 45 -14.84 4.64 -6.67
C ASN A 45 -14.99 5.90 -5.79
N THR A 46 -13.89 6.56 -5.46
CA THR A 46 -13.83 7.84 -4.72
C THR A 46 -12.56 8.61 -5.11
N SER A 47 -12.29 9.74 -4.45
CA SER A 47 -11.03 10.46 -4.66
C SER A 47 -9.81 9.57 -4.38
N PRO A 48 -8.80 9.57 -5.26
CA PRO A 48 -7.64 8.69 -5.16
C PRO A 48 -6.71 9.10 -4.00
N PRO A 49 -5.78 8.22 -3.56
CA PRO A 49 -4.76 8.57 -2.57
C PRO A 49 -3.78 9.63 -3.09
N HIS A 50 -2.94 10.18 -2.22
CA HIS A 50 -1.92 11.17 -2.55
C HIS A 50 -0.89 10.66 -3.57
N ASP A 51 -0.60 9.36 -3.53
CA ASP A 51 0.29 8.69 -4.48
C ASP A 51 -0.43 7.50 -5.14
N PRO A 52 -1.24 7.76 -6.18
CA PRO A 52 -1.94 6.70 -6.89
C PRO A 52 -0.98 5.76 -7.64
N GLY A 53 0.19 6.26 -8.07
CA GLY A 53 1.15 5.52 -8.88
C GLY A 53 1.79 4.33 -8.15
N HIS A 54 1.86 4.42 -6.82
CA HIS A 54 2.37 3.35 -5.96
C HIS A 54 1.25 2.61 -5.20
N TYR A 55 -0.01 2.74 -5.64
CA TYR A 55 -1.09 2.01 -5.02
C TYR A 55 -0.95 0.51 -5.27
N GLY A 56 -0.87 -0.25 -4.17
CA GLY A 56 -0.51 -1.65 -4.23
C GLY A 56 0.50 -1.99 -3.15
N ILE A 57 1.52 -2.73 -3.56
CA ILE A 57 2.70 -2.99 -2.74
C ILE A 57 3.93 -2.59 -3.53
N THR A 58 4.89 -1.98 -2.84
CA THR A 58 6.20 -1.71 -3.41
C THR A 58 7.28 -2.02 -2.39
N LEU A 59 8.39 -2.54 -2.88
CA LEU A 59 9.54 -2.91 -2.07
C LEU A 59 10.78 -2.29 -2.68
N TYR A 60 11.51 -1.55 -1.86
CA TYR A 60 12.77 -0.91 -2.24
C TYR A 60 13.85 -1.32 -1.27
N ARG A 61 15.09 -1.24 -1.72
CA ARG A 61 16.24 -1.34 -0.83
C ARG A 61 16.39 -0.03 -0.06
N VAL A 62 16.58 -0.12 1.26
CA VAL A 62 16.93 1.03 2.10
C VAL A 62 18.43 1.29 1.96
N GLU A 63 18.80 2.56 1.75
CA GLU A 63 20.19 3.04 1.71
C GLU A 63 20.73 3.33 3.12
#